data_AF-A0A9W6UEJ6-F1
#
_entry.id   AF-A0A9W6UEJ6-F1
#
_cell.length_a   1.000
_cell.length_b   1.000
_cell.length_c   1.000
_cell.angle_alpha   90.00
_cell.angle_beta   90.00
_cell.angle_gamma   90.00
#
_symmetry.space_group_name_H-M   'P 1'
#
loop_
_entity.id
_entity.type
_entity.pdbx_description
1 polymer ?
#
loop_
_entity_poly.entity_id
_entity_poly.type
_entity_poly.pdbx_seq_one_letter_code
_entity_poly.pdbx_strand_id
1 'polypeptide(L)'
;MGVLVLLEGELGKDGLPKKRSLSQRARYALALKAASRIAADKLISAEEKARLKDLILSDDEKVVAALECYELDEDIEEMLDTLYRVAKVST
;
A
#
# COMPACT_ATOMS: atom_id res chain seq x y z
N MET A 1 5.45 -6.72 -25.96
CA MET A 1 6.08 -7.63 -24.98
C MET A 1 6.64 -6.75 -23.88
N GLY A 2 6.39 -6.88 -22.61
CA GLY A 2 5.74 -7.86 -21.74
C GLY A 2 6.05 -7.32 -20.35
N VAL A 3 5.05 -7.25 -19.47
CA VAL A 3 5.15 -6.66 -18.13
C VAL A 3 6.36 -7.24 -17.41
N LEU A 4 7.33 -6.40 -17.03
CA LEU A 4 8.51 -6.80 -16.29
C LEU A 4 8.07 -7.11 -14.85
N VAL A 5 7.65 -8.35 -14.63
CA VAL A 5 7.45 -8.94 -13.32
C VAL A 5 8.85 -9.11 -12.73
N LEU A 6 9.36 -8.12 -11.99
CA LEU A 6 10.60 -8.28 -11.22
C LEU A 6 10.31 -9.20 -10.03
N LEU A 7 10.41 -10.51 -10.28
CA LEU A 7 10.45 -11.56 -9.27
C LEU A 7 11.90 -12.06 -9.05
N GLU A 8 12.91 -11.29 -9.42
CA GLU A 8 14.30 -11.65 -9.15
C GLU A 8 14.70 -11.19 -7.75
N GLY A 9 14.46 -12.07 -6.78
CA GLY A 9 15.10 -12.03 -5.47
C GLY A 9 16.57 -12.37 -5.61
N GLU A 10 17.37 -11.40 -6.05
CA GLU A 10 18.83 -11.50 -6.04
C GLU A 10 19.34 -11.45 -4.59
N LEU A 11 19.91 -12.59 -4.15
CA LEU A 11 20.63 -12.78 -2.89
C LEU A 11 21.80 -11.79 -2.79
N GLY A 12 21.56 -10.70 -2.06
CA GLY A 12 22.58 -9.75 -1.63
C GLY A 12 23.50 -10.40 -0.60
N LYS A 13 24.76 -10.50 -0.95
CA LYS A 13 25.90 -10.99 -0.16
C LYS A 13 26.35 -9.98 0.91
N ASP A 14 25.44 -9.55 1.76
CA ASP A 14 25.70 -8.81 2.99
C ASP A 14 24.53 -9.13 3.93
N GLY A 15 24.80 -9.66 5.12
CA GLY A 15 23.81 -10.27 6.02
C GLY A 15 22.79 -9.30 6.66
N LEU A 16 22.27 -8.34 5.91
CA LEU A 16 21.08 -7.54 6.24
C LEU A 16 20.01 -7.78 5.17
N PRO A 17 18.74 -8.04 5.54
CA PRO A 17 17.66 -8.11 4.57
C PRO A 17 17.61 -6.78 3.80
N LYS A 18 17.80 -6.86 2.49
CA LYS A 18 17.73 -5.72 1.57
C LYS A 18 16.32 -5.18 1.67
N LYS A 19 16.13 -4.11 2.47
CA LYS A 19 14.86 -3.40 2.66
C LYS A 19 14.26 -3.20 1.28
N ARG A 20 13.21 -3.96 0.99
CA ARG A 20 12.69 -4.16 -0.36
C ARG A 20 11.78 -2.98 -0.65
N SER A 21 12.35 -1.78 -0.69
CA SER A 21 11.60 -0.55 -0.96
C SER A 21 10.99 -0.67 -2.35
N LEU A 22 9.68 -0.82 -2.36
CA LEU A 22 8.85 -0.81 -3.55
C LEU A 22 9.07 0.52 -4.26
N SER A 23 9.26 0.49 -5.57
CA SER A 23 9.23 1.72 -6.36
C SER A 23 7.93 2.46 -6.10
N GLN A 24 7.96 3.80 -6.17
CA GLN A 24 6.78 4.64 -5.95
C GLN A 24 5.55 4.11 -6.72
N ARG A 25 5.73 3.71 -7.99
CA ARG A 25 4.66 3.09 -8.80
C ARG A 25 4.07 1.80 -8.20
N ALA A 26 4.89 0.94 -7.60
CA ALA A 26 4.44 -0.29 -6.96
C ALA A 26 3.69 0.00 -5.65
N ARG A 27 4.16 0.96 -4.86
CA ARG A 27 3.46 1.49 -3.67
C ARG A 27 2.07 2.00 -4.01
N TYR A 28 1.97 2.83 -5.04
CA TYR A 28 0.70 3.32 -5.59
C TYR A 28 -0.25 2.18 -6.02
N ALA A 29 0.26 1.21 -6.79
CA ALA A 29 -0.55 0.09 -7.25
C ALA A 29 -1.06 -0.76 -6.07
N LEU A 30 -0.22 -0.98 -5.05
CA LEU A 30 -0.57 -1.72 -3.85
C LEU A 30 -1.66 -1.01 -3.06
N ALA A 31 -1.51 0.29 -2.80
CA ALA A 31 -2.49 1.09 -2.07
C ALA A 31 -3.84 1.16 -2.81
N LEU A 32 -3.84 1.31 -4.14
CA LEU A 32 -5.07 1.29 -4.94
C LEU A 32 -5.77 -0.07 -4.92
N LYS A 33 -5.00 -1.16 -4.92
CA LYS A 33 -5.52 -2.52 -4.80
C LYS A 33 -6.12 -2.74 -3.41
N ALA A 34 -5.44 -2.28 -2.36
CA ALA A 34 -5.92 -2.30 -0.98
C ALA A 34 -7.23 -1.51 -0.82
N ALA A 35 -7.27 -0.26 -1.30
CA ALA A 35 -8.49 0.56 -1.29
C ALA A 35 -9.67 -0.12 -2.03
N SER A 36 -9.39 -0.82 -3.12
CA SER A 36 -10.40 -1.57 -3.85
C SER A 36 -10.87 -2.81 -3.08
N ARG A 37 -9.98 -3.48 -2.34
CA ARG A 37 -10.31 -4.62 -1.48
C ARG A 37 -11.21 -4.19 -0.32
N ILE A 38 -10.83 -3.13 0.39
CA ILE A 38 -11.61 -2.58 1.53
C ILE A 38 -13.02 -2.17 1.07
N ALA A 39 -13.12 -1.54 -0.10
CA ALA A 39 -14.42 -1.16 -0.67
C ALA A 39 -15.25 -2.38 -1.13
N ALA A 40 -14.61 -3.42 -1.67
CA ALA A 40 -15.29 -4.65 -2.07
C ALA A 40 -15.87 -5.39 -0.86
N ASP A 41 -15.19 -5.31 0.27
CA ASP A 41 -15.63 -5.87 1.55
C ASP A 41 -16.74 -5.03 2.21
N LYS A 42 -17.18 -3.94 1.57
CA LYS A 42 -18.16 -2.95 2.07
C LYS A 42 -17.76 -2.30 3.40
N LEU A 43 -16.47 -2.30 3.73
CA LEU A 43 -15.94 -1.61 4.91
C LEU A 43 -16.02 -0.08 4.73
N ILE A 44 -15.82 0.40 3.49
CA ILE A 44 -15.88 1.83 3.15
C ILE A 44 -16.90 2.10 2.04
N SER A 45 -17.54 3.28 2.11
CA SER A 45 -18.44 3.79 1.08
C SER A 45 -17.68 4.27 -0.16
N ALA A 46 -18.39 4.51 -1.27
CA ALA A 46 -17.79 5.03 -2.50
C ALA A 46 -17.09 6.38 -2.30
N GLU A 47 -17.64 7.25 -1.45
CA GLU A 47 -17.03 8.54 -1.09
C GLU A 47 -15.74 8.37 -0.29
N GLU A 48 -15.73 7.49 0.70
CA GLU A 48 -14.53 7.15 1.49
C GLU A 48 -13.44 6.54 0.60
N LYS A 49 -13.83 5.68 -0.35
CA LYS A 49 -12.90 5.13 -1.35
C LYS A 49 -12.31 6.22 -2.24
N ALA A 50 -13.12 7.18 -2.69
CA ALA A 50 -12.65 8.28 -3.51
C ALA A 50 -11.65 9.16 -2.75
N ARG A 51 -11.93 9.45 -1.47
CA ARG A 51 -10.99 10.17 -0.59
C ARG A 51 -9.70 9.40 -0.38
N LEU A 52 -9.77 8.10 -0.08
CA LEU A 52 -8.59 7.27 0.10
C LEU A 52 -7.73 7.26 -1.18
N LYS A 53 -8.35 7.24 -2.36
CA LYS A 53 -7.61 7.38 -3.63
C LYS A 53 -6.92 8.73 -3.76
N ASP A 54 -7.57 9.81 -3.35
CA ASP A 54 -6.99 11.16 -3.40
C ASP A 54 -5.79 11.29 -2.46
N LEU A 55 -5.90 10.73 -1.25
CA LEU A 55 -4.80 10.64 -0.28
C LEU A 55 -3.64 9.79 -0.81
N ILE A 56 -3.94 8.68 -1.50
CA ILE A 56 -2.92 7.90 -2.19
C ILE A 56 -2.21 8.77 -3.23
N LEU A 57 -2.96 9.45 -4.11
CA LEU A 57 -2.43 10.33 -5.17
C LEU A 57 -1.64 11.54 -4.65
N SER A 58 -1.95 12.01 -3.44
CA SER A 58 -1.27 13.11 -2.78
C SER A 58 -0.07 12.68 -1.95
N ASP A 59 0.30 11.39 -1.94
CA ASP A 59 1.38 10.84 -1.11
C ASP A 59 1.17 11.20 0.39
N ASP A 60 -0.08 11.07 0.87
CA ASP A 60 -0.43 11.39 2.26
C ASP A 60 0.44 10.62 3.26
N GLU A 61 0.89 11.32 4.31
CA GLU A 61 1.82 10.78 5.30
C GLU A 61 1.33 9.45 5.92
N LYS A 62 0.02 9.29 6.08
CA LYS A 62 -0.56 8.08 6.69
C LYS A 62 -0.57 6.91 5.70
N VAL A 63 -0.79 7.19 4.41
CA VAL A 63 -0.73 6.18 3.36
C VAL A 63 0.71 5.72 3.17
N VAL A 64 1.66 6.65 3.15
CA VAL A 64 3.09 6.35 3.06
C VAL A 64 3.53 5.52 4.27
N ALA A 65 3.15 5.93 5.49
CA ALA A 65 3.46 5.17 6.70
C ALA A 65 2.88 3.74 6.67
N ALA A 66 1.64 3.55 6.21
CA ALA A 66 1.03 2.23 6.07
C ALA A 66 1.82 1.32 5.10
N LEU A 67 2.34 1.90 4.02
CA LEU A 67 3.15 1.18 3.04
C LEU A 67 4.56 0.88 3.56
N GLU A 68 5.16 1.80 4.32
CA GLU A 68 6.46 1.57 4.97
C GLU A 68 6.37 0.47 6.04
N CYS A 69 5.31 0.45 6.87
CA CYS A 69 5.08 -0.67 7.80
C CYS A 69 4.91 -1.99 7.05
N TYR A 70 4.15 -1.99 5.95
CA TYR A 70 4.02 -3.18 5.10
C TYR A 70 5.38 -3.63 4.52
N GLU A 71 6.27 -2.72 4.17
CA GLU A 71 7.61 -3.08 3.68
C GLU A 71 8.54 -3.65 4.76
N LEU A 72 8.24 -3.41 6.04
CA LEU A 72 9.03 -3.90 7.17
C LEU A 72 8.62 -5.31 7.57
N ASP A 73 7.32 -5.55 7.72
CA ASP A 73 6.79 -6.78 8.32
C ASP A 73 5.91 -7.60 7.36
N GLU A 74 5.68 -7.10 6.13
CA GLU A 74 4.83 -7.72 5.09
C GLU A 74 3.38 -8.00 5.55
N ASP A 75 2.92 -7.28 6.57
CA ASP A 75 1.61 -7.46 7.18
C ASP A 75 0.52 -6.73 6.38
N ILE A 76 -0.17 -7.48 5.52
CA ILE A 76 -1.25 -6.95 4.68
C ILE A 76 -2.44 -6.52 5.54
N GLU A 77 -2.73 -7.21 6.64
CA GLU A 77 -3.90 -6.93 7.47
C GLU A 77 -3.73 -5.59 8.19
N GLU A 78 -2.55 -5.33 8.74
CA GLU A 78 -2.23 -4.05 9.39
C GLU A 78 -2.22 -2.87 8.39
N MET A 79 -1.67 -3.08 7.18
CA MET A 79 -1.74 -2.10 6.10
C MET A 79 -3.20 -1.77 5.74
N LEU A 80 -4.06 -2.79 5.61
CA LEU A 80 -5.48 -2.61 5.29
C LEU A 80 -6.23 -1.89 6.41
N ASP A 81 -5.99 -2.24 7.68
CA ASP A 81 -6.60 -1.56 8.84
C ASP A 81 -6.18 -0.07 8.89
N THR A 82 -4.91 0.20 8.64
CA THR A 82 -4.39 1.58 8.61
C THR A 82 -5.04 2.39 7.50
N LEU A 83 -5.07 1.87 6.26
CA LEU A 83 -5.73 2.54 5.12
C LEU A 83 -7.24 2.71 5.34
N TYR A 84 -7.89 1.74 5.99
CA TYR A 84 -9.29 1.81 6.39
C TYR A 84 -9.53 2.96 7.38
N ARG A 85 -8.71 3.06 8.43
CA ARG A 85 -8.77 4.16 9.40
C ARG A 85 -8.56 5.50 8.74
N VAL A 86 -7.59 5.61 7.83
CA VAL A 86 -7.33 6.84 7.06
C VAL A 86 -8.56 7.26 6.27
N ALA A 87 -9.22 6.32 5.60
CA ALA A 87 -10.45 6.59 4.84
C ALA A 87 -11.62 7.04 5.74
N LYS A 88 -11.70 6.51 6.97
CA LYS A 88 -12.75 6.78 7.98
C LYS A 88 -12.53 8.06 8.79
N VAL A 89 -11.28 8.42 9.07
CA VAL A 89 -10.90 9.52 10.00
C VAL A 89 -11.09 10.92 9.41
N SER A 90 -11.14 11.08 8.09
CA SER A 90 -11.50 12.37 7.47
C SER A 90 -13.01 12.63 7.58
N THR A 91 -13.45 13.08 8.76
CA THR A 91 -14.74 13.73 9.01
C THR A 91 -14.55 15.02 9.79
#